data_AF-A0A1H4I129-F1
#
_entry.id   AF-A0A1H4I129-F1
#
_cell.length_a   1.000
_cell.length_b   1.000
_cell.length_c   1.000
_cell.angle_alpha   90.00
_cell.angle_beta   90.00
_cell.angle_gamma   90.00
#
_symmetry.space_group_name_H-M   'P 1'
#
loop_
_entity.id
_entity.type
_entity.pdbx_description
1 polymer ?
#
loop_
_entity_poly.entity_id
_entity_poly.type
_entity_poly.pdbx_seq_one_letter_code
_entity_poly.pdbx_strand_id
1 'polypeptide(L)' 'MGRNFLKINSIEYRMVSDPDETDQEMIDNGYIKATDAQFDKAFNSYQNLMNNEVTYSDILKEIEILT' A
#
# COMPACT_ATOMS: atom_id res chain seq x y z
N MET A 1 -6.35 -14.67 -8.93
CA MET A 1 -6.30 -13.22 -8.65
C MET A 1 -5.91 -13.11 -7.19
N GLY A 2 -4.67 -12.68 -6.94
CA GLY A 2 -4.16 -12.57 -5.57
C GLY A 2 -4.82 -11.39 -4.85
N ARG A 3 -4.82 -11.43 -3.51
CA ARG A 3 -5.33 -10.33 -2.68
C ARG A 3 -4.18 -9.44 -2.24
N ASN A 4 -4.25 -8.17 -2.58
CA ASN A 4 -3.18 -7.21 -2.30
C ASN A 4 -3.63 -6.17 -1.27
N PHE A 5 -2.76 -5.89 -0.31
CA PHE A 5 -3.03 -4.99 0.81
C PHE A 5 -1.84 -4.07 1.09
N LEU A 6 -2.14 -2.80 1.35
CA LEU A 6 -1.15 -1.75 1.60
C LEU A 6 -1.44 -1.09 2.94
N LYS A 7 -0.42 -0.84 3.75
CA LYS A 7 -0.51 -0.01 4.95
C LYS A 7 0.50 1.12 4.83
N ILE A 8 0.01 2.31 4.50
CA ILE A 8 0.83 3.49 4.22
C ILE A 8 0.30 4.63 5.10
N ASN A 9 1.11 5.07 6.05
CA ASN A 9 0.82 6.22 6.91
C ASN A 9 2.13 6.99 7.22
N SER A 10 2.10 7.97 8.11
CA SER A 10 3.28 8.77 8.46
C SER A 10 4.41 8.01 9.17
N ILE A 11 4.20 6.75 9.52
CA ILE A 11 5.09 5.92 10.35
C ILE A 11 5.40 4.57 9.69
N GLU A 12 4.43 3.96 9.01
CA GLU A 12 4.52 2.62 8.43
C GLU A 12 4.31 2.62 6.92
N TYR A 13 5.19 1.89 6.22
CA TYR A 13 5.00 1.44 4.84
C TYR A 13 5.06 -0.10 4.82
N ARG A 14 3.92 -0.77 4.63
CA ARG A 14 3.88 -2.24 4.49
C ARG A 14 3.04 -2.65 3.30
N MET A 15 3.47 -3.75 2.67
CA MET A 15 2.81 -4.35 1.52
C MET A 15 2.68 -5.84 1.79
N VAL A 16 1.48 -6.38 1.62
CA VAL A 16 1.20 -7.81 1.80
C VAL A 16 0.41 -8.30 0.59
N SER A 17 0.92 -9.36 -0.03
CA SER A 17 0.27 -10.05 -1.14
C SER A 17 -0.13 -11.44 -0.68
N ASP A 18 -1.36 -11.83 -0.98
CA ASP A 18 -2.00 -13.07 -0.58
C ASP A 18 -1.82 -13.40 0.92
N PRO A 19 -2.31 -12.52 1.82
CA PRO A 19 -2.31 -12.82 3.26
C PRO A 19 -3.12 -14.07 3.56
N ASP A 20 -2.74 -14.79 4.63
CA ASP A 20 -3.53 -15.90 5.18
C ASP A 20 -4.81 -15.39 5.86
N GLU A 21 -4.79 -14.13 6.32
CA GLU A 21 -5.89 -13.46 7.00
C GLU A 21 -7.07 -13.12 6.08
N THR A 22 -8.23 -12.88 6.69
CA THR A 22 -9.42 -12.40 5.97
C THR A 22 -9.28 -10.92 5.57
N ASP A 23 -10.04 -10.50 4.55
CA ASP A 23 -10.07 -9.10 4.12
C ASP A 23 -10.45 -8.17 5.29
N GLN A 24 -11.37 -8.60 6.15
CA GLN A 24 -11.80 -7.84 7.31
C GLN A 24 -10.67 -7.68 8.34
N GLU A 25 -9.95 -8.76 8.66
CA GLU A 25 -8.81 -8.68 9.60
C GLU A 25 -7.71 -7.76 9.08
N MET A 26 -7.42 -7.80 7.77
CA MET A 26 -6.46 -6.89 7.16
C MET A 26 -6.90 -5.43 7.33
N ILE A 27 -8.17 -5.13 7.04
CA ILE A 27 -8.76 -3.78 7.19
C ILE A 27 -8.73 -3.34 8.66
N ASP A 28 -9.09 -4.22 9.60
CA ASP A 28 -9.09 -3.94 11.03
C ASP A 28 -7.68 -3.65 11.56
N ASN A 29 -6.65 -4.26 10.95
CA ASN A 29 -5.24 -3.99 11.23
C ASN A 29 -4.69 -2.71 10.54
N GLY A 30 -5.57 -1.96 9.86
CA GLY A 30 -5.26 -0.70 9.20
C GLY A 30 -4.64 -0.85 7.81
N TYR A 31 -4.82 -2.01 7.15
CA TYR A 31 -4.48 -2.17 5.75
C TYR A 31 -5.63 -1.72 4.84
N ILE A 32 -5.25 -1.25 3.66
CA ILE A 32 -6.14 -0.84 2.59
C ILE A 32 -6.03 -1.89 1.49
N LYS A 33 -7.17 -2.42 1.06
CA LYS A 33 -7.22 -3.35 -0.06
C LYS A 33 -6.86 -2.61 -1.34
N ALA A 34 -5.86 -3.10 -2.04
CA ALA A 34 -5.33 -2.51 -3.27
C ALA A 34 -5.57 -3.44 -4.45
N THR A 35 -5.77 -2.87 -5.63
CA THR A 35 -5.71 -3.60 -6.90
C THR A 35 -4.26 -3.94 -7.25
N ASP A 36 -4.05 -4.91 -8.13
CA ASP A 36 -2.70 -5.28 -8.62
C ASP A 36 -1.94 -4.06 -9.16
N ALA A 37 -2.62 -3.19 -9.91
CA ALA A 37 -2.01 -1.97 -10.45
C ALA A 37 -1.61 -0.96 -9.36
N GLN A 38 -2.42 -0.80 -8.31
CA GLN A 38 -2.08 0.06 -7.17
C GLN A 38 -0.93 -0.53 -6.35
N PHE A 39 -0.91 -1.85 -6.19
CA PHE A 39 0.15 -2.57 -5.50
C PHE A 39 1.48 -2.45 -6.24
N ASP A 40 1.49 -2.68 -7.55
CA ASP A 40 2.70 -2.53 -8.37
C ASP A 40 3.23 -1.09 -8.37
N LYS A 41 2.34 -0.09 -8.47
CA LYS A 41 2.73 1.32 -8.35
C LYS A 41 3.36 1.61 -6.98
N ALA A 42 2.70 1.19 -5.90
CA ALA A 42 3.23 1.35 -4.55
C ALA A 42 4.63 0.70 -4.43
N PHE A 43 4.77 -0.54 -4.89
CA PHE A 43 6.03 -1.28 -4.86
C PHE A 43 7.16 -0.54 -5.59
N ASN A 44 6.88 -0.02 -6.78
CA ASN A 44 7.86 0.74 -7.57
C ASN A 44 8.24 2.06 -6.90
N SER A 45 7.29 2.74 -6.24
CA SER A 45 7.55 4.00 -5.53
C SER A 45 8.31 3.80 -4.19
N TYR A 46 8.44 2.57 -3.68
CA TYR A 46 9.16 2.28 -2.43
C TYR A 46 10.65 2.67 -2.50
N GLN A 47 11.32 2.46 -3.63
CA GLN A 47 12.72 2.87 -3.81
C GLN A 47 12.86 4.40 -3.74
N ASN A 48 11.96 5.11 -4.42
CA ASN A 48 11.92 6.57 -4.42
C ASN A 48 11.63 7.12 -3.01
N LEU A 49 10.78 6.44 -2.23
CA LEU A 49 10.51 6.78 -0.82
C LEU A 49 11.77 6.65 0.04
N MET A 50 12.52 5.55 -0.12
CA MET A 50 13.76 5.30 0.63
C MET A 50 14.86 6.32 0.28
N ASN A 51 14.85 6.83 -0.95
CA ASN A 51 15.77 7.88 -1.40
C ASN A 51 15.30 9.31 -1.04
N ASN A 52 14.17 9.47 -0.35
CA ASN A 52 13.51 10.75 -0.04
C ASN A 52 13.11 11.57 -1.28
N GLU A 53 12.89 10.92 -2.43
CA GLU A 53 12.43 11.57 -3.66
C GLU A 53 10.91 11.79 -3.67
N VAL A 54 10.17 10.90 -3.00
CA VAL A 54 8.71 10.99 -2.81
C VAL A 54 8.36 10.79 -1.34
N THR A 55 7.21 11.31 -0.91
CA THR A 55 6.70 11.08 0.45
C THR A 55 5.56 10.05 0.47
N TYR A 56 5.24 9.53 1.65
CA TYR A 56 4.07 8.66 1.87
C TYR A 56 2.77 9.24 1.29
N SER A 57 2.57 10.56 1.43
CA SER A 57 1.40 11.25 0.91
C SER A 57 1.38 11.33 -0.62
N ASP A 58 2.54 11.41 -1.26
CA ASP A 58 2.63 11.42 -2.73
C ASP A 58 2.27 10.05 -3.28
N ILE A 59 2.78 8.97 -2.66
CA ILE A 59 2.44 7.59 -3.04
C ILE A 59 0.94 7.35 -2.89
N LEU A 60 0.32 7.77 -1.78
CA LEU A 60 -1.13 7.64 -1.56
C LEU A 60 -1.97 8.33 -2.64
N LYS A 61 -1.49 9.45 -3.20
CA LYS A 61 -2.13 10.14 -4.33
C LYS A 61 -1.91 9.40 -5.65
N GLU A 62 -0.70 8.90 -5.91
CA GLU A 62 -0.37 8.18 -7.16
C GLU A 62 -1.15 6.87 -7.34
N ILE A 63 -1.44 6.20 -6.23
CA ILE A 63 -2.25 4.98 -6.19
C ILE A 63 -3.74 5.27 -6.02
N GLU A 64 -4.14 6.55 -6.02
CA GLU A 64 -5.54 6.99 -6.00
C GLU A 64 -6.35 6.43 -4.81
N ILE A 65 -5.69 6.16 -3.67
CA ILE A 65 -6.34 5.64 -2.47
C ILE A 65 -7.01 6.77 -1.66
N LEU A 66 -6.52 8.01 -1.79
CA LEU A 66 -7.19 9.20 -1.26
C LEU A 66 -8.34 9.60 -2.19
N THR A 67 -9.50 8.97 -2.05
CA THR A 67 -10.77 9.47 -2.62
C THR A 67 -11.70 9.91 -1.51
#